data_AF-A0A2V4A0C5-F1
#
_entry.id   AF-A0A2V4A0C5-F1
#
_cell.length_a   1.000
_cell.length_b   1.000
_cell.length_c   1.000
_cell.angle_alpha   90.00
_cell.angle_beta   90.00
_cell.angle_gamma   90.00
#
_symmetry.space_group_name_H-M   'P 1'
#
loop_
_entity.id
_entity.type
_entity.pdbx_description
1 polymer ?
#
loop_
_entity_poly.entity_id
_entity_poly.type
_entity_poly.pdbx_seq_one_letter_code
_entity_poly.pdbx_strand_id
1 'polypeptide(L)'
;MKEFNYYILETISEKRNQILQEIIEFYKIQPGVTAEVLEKLEEYMLLMNSITIEALNDLKELSCYQANLIDAIDVLNTFINSVVEENGKIFPAEDLEILPLNYTDEIVLNELQILEYLYNLNQAELNRFNLKNALQELDEKLYEDEFPDLIMDIVEKLILAITSERIVKVEDLM
;
A
#
# COMPACT_ATOMS: atom_id res chain seq x y z
N MET A 1 15.76 -18.17 14.65
CA MET A 1 14.71 -17.13 14.54
C MET A 1 14.85 -16.28 13.27
N LYS A 2 16.06 -15.87 12.83
CA LYS A 2 16.26 -15.17 11.54
C LYS A 2 15.85 -15.98 10.29
N GLU A 3 16.11 -17.28 10.25
CA GLU A 3 15.81 -18.13 9.08
C GLU A 3 14.31 -18.34 8.82
N PHE A 4 13.48 -18.32 9.86
CA PHE A 4 12.03 -18.52 9.73
C PHE A 4 11.34 -17.29 9.12
N ASN A 5 11.84 -16.09 9.44
CA ASN A 5 11.33 -14.84 8.87
C ASN A 5 11.72 -14.66 7.40
N TYR A 6 12.91 -15.11 6.99
CA TYR A 6 13.35 -15.11 5.60
C TYR A 6 12.46 -16.01 4.72
N TYR A 7 12.15 -17.22 5.19
CA TYR A 7 11.32 -18.18 4.44
C TYR A 7 9.90 -17.67 4.17
N ILE A 8 9.29 -16.97 5.15
CA ILE A 8 7.96 -16.37 4.98
C ILE A 8 7.98 -15.22 3.96
N LEU A 9 9.03 -14.39 3.97
CA LEU A 9 9.21 -13.30 3.00
C LEU A 9 9.43 -13.82 1.59
N GLU A 10 10.24 -14.87 1.44
CA GLU A 10 10.45 -15.58 0.19
C GLU A 10 9.11 -16.14 -0.35
N THR A 11 8.29 -16.72 0.52
CA THR A 11 6.98 -17.28 0.15
C THR A 11 5.95 -16.22 -0.28
N ILE A 12 5.94 -15.03 0.36
CA ILE A 12 5.04 -13.92 0.00
C ILE A 12 5.47 -13.32 -1.34
N SER A 13 6.77 -13.11 -1.54
CA SER A 13 7.34 -12.61 -2.79
C SER A 13 7.07 -13.58 -3.95
N GLU A 14 7.29 -14.89 -3.76
CA GLU A 14 7.06 -15.91 -4.78
C GLU A 14 5.60 -16.02 -5.21
N LYS A 15 4.66 -16.06 -4.24
CA LYS A 15 3.22 -16.11 -4.56
C LYS A 15 2.74 -14.86 -5.28
N ARG A 16 3.21 -13.67 -4.88
CA ARG A 16 2.85 -12.42 -5.55
C ARG A 16 3.41 -12.39 -6.96
N ASN A 17 4.66 -12.79 -7.17
CA ASN A 17 5.25 -12.89 -8.50
C ASN A 17 4.49 -13.86 -9.41
N GLN A 18 4.03 -14.99 -8.88
CA GLN A 18 3.19 -15.92 -9.65
C GLN A 18 1.87 -15.26 -10.08
N ILE A 19 1.18 -14.56 -9.17
CA ILE A 19 -0.07 -13.85 -9.49
C ILE A 19 0.16 -12.77 -10.55
N LEU A 20 1.25 -12.02 -10.45
CA LEU A 20 1.59 -11.01 -11.47
C LEU A 20 1.83 -11.63 -12.83
N GLN A 21 2.51 -12.77 -12.90
CA GLN A 21 2.69 -13.51 -14.15
C GLN A 21 1.34 -13.98 -14.71
N GLU A 22 0.45 -14.49 -13.88
CA GLU A 22 -0.90 -14.89 -14.30
C GLU A 22 -1.71 -13.71 -14.87
N ILE A 23 -1.61 -12.53 -14.24
CA ILE A 23 -2.25 -11.30 -14.73
C ILE A 23 -1.63 -10.84 -16.06
N ILE A 24 -0.31 -10.85 -16.18
CA ILE A 24 0.41 -10.49 -17.43
C ILE A 24 0.01 -11.44 -18.57
N GLU A 25 -0.06 -12.74 -18.31
CA GLU A 25 -0.51 -13.75 -19.29
C GLU A 25 -1.96 -13.54 -19.71
N PHE A 26 -2.82 -13.08 -18.80
CA PHE A 26 -4.19 -12.69 -19.14
C PHE A 26 -4.24 -11.49 -20.09
N TYR A 27 -3.39 -10.46 -19.89
CA TYR A 27 -3.33 -9.29 -20.77
C TYR A 27 -2.76 -9.60 -22.15
N LYS A 28 -1.81 -10.55 -22.26
CA LYS A 28 -1.24 -11.00 -23.55
C LYS A 28 -2.29 -11.50 -24.55
N ILE A 29 -3.41 -12.02 -24.05
CA ILE A 29 -4.48 -12.58 -24.89
C ILE A 29 -5.66 -11.64 -25.10
N GLN A 30 -5.65 -10.44 -24.50
CA GLN A 30 -6.75 -9.49 -24.64
C GLN A 30 -6.78 -8.82 -26.02
N PRO A 31 -7.96 -8.70 -26.66
CA PRO A 31 -8.09 -7.94 -27.90
C PRO A 31 -7.79 -6.46 -27.67
N GLY A 32 -6.92 -5.87 -28.49
CA GLY A 32 -6.60 -4.44 -28.42
C GLY A 32 -5.35 -4.09 -27.61
N VAL A 33 -4.81 -5.02 -26.83
CA VAL A 33 -3.51 -4.83 -26.16
C VAL A 33 -2.39 -4.97 -27.18
N THR A 34 -1.63 -3.90 -27.37
CA THR A 34 -0.44 -3.91 -28.23
C THR A 34 0.79 -4.34 -27.44
N ALA A 35 1.86 -4.75 -28.12
CA ALA A 35 3.11 -5.12 -27.47
C ALA A 35 3.69 -3.97 -26.62
N GLU A 36 3.57 -2.71 -27.08
CA GLU A 36 4.03 -1.54 -26.34
C GLU A 36 3.21 -1.29 -25.05
N VAL A 37 1.89 -1.51 -25.11
CA VAL A 37 1.02 -1.40 -23.93
C VAL A 37 1.34 -2.51 -22.92
N LEU A 38 1.56 -3.72 -23.42
CA LEU A 38 1.94 -4.86 -22.59
C LEU A 38 3.28 -4.65 -21.88
N GLU A 39 4.30 -4.14 -22.58
CA GLU A 39 5.62 -3.85 -21.98
C GLU A 39 5.51 -2.84 -20.83
N LYS A 40 4.76 -1.74 -21.03
CA LYS A 40 4.52 -0.74 -19.98
C LYS A 40 3.74 -1.31 -18.79
N LEU A 41 2.79 -2.19 -19.06
CA LEU A 41 2.00 -2.88 -18.04
C LEU A 41 2.86 -3.83 -17.20
N GLU A 42 3.73 -4.60 -17.85
CA GLU A 42 4.69 -5.48 -17.19
C GLU A 42 5.67 -4.66 -16.31
N GLU A 43 6.23 -3.58 -16.84
CA GLU A 43 7.12 -2.67 -16.09
C GLU A 43 6.41 -2.07 -14.87
N TYR A 44 5.19 -1.55 -15.05
CA TYR A 44 4.38 -0.98 -13.98
C TYR A 44 4.09 -2.00 -12.87
N MET A 45 3.64 -3.19 -13.24
CA MET A 45 3.27 -4.23 -12.28
C MET A 45 4.48 -4.70 -11.47
N LEU A 46 5.65 -4.86 -12.09
CA LEU A 46 6.88 -5.23 -11.40
C LEU A 46 7.34 -4.13 -10.44
N LEU A 47 7.31 -2.87 -10.88
CA LEU A 47 7.67 -1.71 -10.07
C LEU A 47 6.75 -1.56 -8.85
N MET A 48 5.44 -1.59 -9.08
CA MET A 48 4.44 -1.52 -8.01
C MET A 48 4.58 -2.65 -7.01
N ASN A 49 4.90 -3.86 -7.48
CA ASN A 49 5.15 -4.98 -6.60
C ASN A 49 6.43 -4.78 -5.76
N SER A 50 7.49 -4.24 -6.36
CA SER A 50 8.73 -3.92 -5.65
C SER A 50 8.46 -2.92 -4.52
N ILE A 51 7.79 -1.81 -4.82
CA ILE A 51 7.42 -0.77 -3.85
C ILE A 51 6.56 -1.34 -2.72
N THR A 52 5.61 -2.21 -3.07
CA THR A 52 4.75 -2.87 -2.07
C THR A 52 5.55 -3.79 -1.15
N ILE A 53 6.44 -4.61 -1.70
CA ILE A 53 7.25 -5.55 -0.91
C ILE A 53 8.20 -4.78 0.02
N GLU A 54 8.81 -3.71 -0.45
CA GLU A 54 9.67 -2.84 0.36
C GLU A 54 8.90 -2.28 1.56
N ALA A 55 7.75 -1.65 1.33
CA ALA A 55 6.94 -1.09 2.41
C ALA A 55 6.46 -2.14 3.42
N LEU A 56 6.07 -3.34 2.96
CA LEU A 56 5.68 -4.43 3.85
C LEU A 56 6.85 -4.98 4.67
N ASN A 57 8.06 -4.99 4.10
CA ASN A 57 9.27 -5.38 4.83
C ASN A 57 9.59 -4.36 5.91
N ASP A 58 9.57 -3.07 5.58
CA ASP A 58 9.83 -2.00 6.55
C ASP A 58 8.84 -2.05 7.71
N LEU A 59 7.54 -2.22 7.41
CA LEU A 59 6.51 -2.37 8.42
C LEU A 59 6.73 -3.62 9.30
N LYS A 60 7.14 -4.73 8.71
CA LYS A 60 7.45 -5.95 9.46
C LYS A 60 8.69 -5.78 10.33
N GLU A 61 9.71 -5.06 9.87
CA GLU A 61 10.88 -4.74 10.69
C GLU A 61 10.47 -3.92 11.92
N LEU A 62 9.61 -2.92 11.75
CA LEU A 62 9.06 -2.14 12.87
C LEU A 62 8.31 -3.00 13.89
N SER A 63 7.52 -3.98 13.43
CA SER A 63 6.82 -4.93 14.32
C SER A 63 7.76 -5.82 15.16
N CYS A 64 9.02 -5.95 14.75
CA CYS A 64 10.03 -6.71 15.51
C CYS A 64 10.65 -5.87 16.65
N TYR A 65 10.40 -4.55 16.65
CA TYR A 65 10.77 -3.60 17.69
C TYR A 65 9.49 -3.12 18.40
N GLN A 66 9.63 -2.27 19.43
CA GLN A 66 8.44 -1.66 20.04
C GLN A 66 7.73 -0.80 18.99
N ALA A 67 6.46 -1.08 18.71
CA ALA A 67 5.70 -0.41 17.66
C ALA A 67 5.71 1.11 17.86
N ASN A 68 6.32 1.82 16.91
CA ASN A 68 6.33 3.28 16.87
C ASN A 68 5.32 3.75 15.83
N LEU A 69 4.31 4.46 16.31
CA LEU A 69 3.21 5.01 15.51
C LEU A 69 3.70 5.90 14.37
N ILE A 70 4.73 6.71 14.63
CA ILE A 70 5.25 7.66 13.65
C ILE A 70 5.92 6.91 12.51
N ASP A 71 6.78 5.94 12.84
CA ASP A 71 7.50 5.15 11.85
C ASP A 71 6.52 4.36 10.95
N ALA A 72 5.42 3.85 11.51
CA ALA A 72 4.37 3.16 10.74
C ALA A 72 3.72 4.09 9.69
N ILE A 73 3.45 5.35 10.09
CA ILE A 73 2.90 6.36 9.19
C ILE A 73 3.94 6.86 8.19
N ASP A 74 5.21 6.96 8.57
CA ASP A 74 6.31 7.29 7.66
C ASP A 74 6.45 6.23 6.56
N VAL A 75 6.35 4.94 6.90
CA VAL A 75 6.34 3.84 5.92
C VAL A 75 5.15 3.97 4.96
N LEU A 76 3.94 4.19 5.48
CA LEU A 76 2.75 4.38 4.65
C LEU A 76 2.91 5.61 3.73
N ASN A 77 3.44 6.71 4.26
CA ASN A 77 3.60 7.94 3.51
C ASN A 77 4.67 7.81 2.42
N THR A 78 5.79 7.15 2.72
CA THR A 78 6.85 6.83 1.75
C THR A 78 6.30 5.93 0.64
N PHE A 79 5.54 4.90 1.01
CA PHE A 79 4.84 4.04 0.04
C PHE A 79 3.94 4.87 -0.89
N ILE A 80 3.03 5.68 -0.33
CA ILE A 80 2.10 6.50 -1.13
C ILE A 80 2.87 7.46 -2.05
N ASN A 81 3.92 8.12 -1.56
CA ASN A 81 4.78 8.99 -2.35
C ASN A 81 5.39 8.25 -3.56
N SER A 82 5.99 7.08 -3.33
CA SER A 82 6.59 6.26 -4.39
C SER A 82 5.55 5.82 -5.42
N VAL A 83 4.36 5.41 -4.98
CA VAL A 83 3.25 5.07 -5.89
C VAL A 83 2.84 6.27 -6.73
N VAL A 84 2.70 7.44 -6.12
CA VAL A 84 2.29 8.67 -6.82
C VAL A 84 3.32 9.11 -7.85
N GLU A 85 4.60 9.10 -7.48
CA GLU A 85 5.69 9.49 -8.37
C GLU A 85 5.80 8.54 -9.57
N GLU A 86 5.86 7.23 -9.33
CA GLU A 86 6.04 6.24 -10.39
C GLU A 86 4.83 6.13 -11.30
N ASN A 87 3.62 6.22 -10.73
CA ASN A 87 2.40 6.24 -11.55
C ASN A 87 2.34 7.49 -12.43
N GLY A 88 2.78 8.65 -11.94
CA GLY A 88 2.85 9.88 -12.75
C GLY A 88 3.84 9.79 -13.93
N LYS A 89 4.90 8.98 -13.82
CA LYS A 89 5.86 8.74 -14.92
C LYS A 89 5.24 7.89 -16.03
N ILE A 90 4.41 6.91 -15.67
CA ILE A 90 3.85 5.92 -16.59
C ILE A 90 2.50 6.41 -17.16
N PHE A 91 1.70 7.09 -16.34
CA PHE A 91 0.37 7.62 -16.67
C PHE A 91 0.26 9.13 -16.35
N PRO A 92 0.98 9.99 -17.09
CA PRO A 92 1.07 11.43 -16.79
C PRO A 92 -0.26 12.20 -16.95
N ALA A 93 -1.30 11.57 -17.51
CA ALA A 93 -2.62 12.16 -17.70
C ALA A 93 -3.66 11.69 -16.67
N GLU A 94 -3.29 10.78 -15.76
CA GLU A 94 -4.18 10.27 -14.71
C GLU A 94 -3.99 11.08 -13.42
N ASP A 95 -5.07 11.68 -12.92
CA ASP A 95 -5.06 12.31 -11.60
C ASP A 95 -5.17 11.24 -10.51
N LEU A 96 -4.20 11.21 -9.61
CA LEU A 96 -4.22 10.26 -8.50
C LEU A 96 -5.03 10.81 -7.33
N GLU A 97 -6.11 10.11 -7.00
CA GLU A 97 -6.98 10.43 -5.87
C GLU A 97 -6.41 10.07 -4.49
N ILE A 98 -5.16 9.60 -4.42
CA ILE A 98 -4.46 9.30 -3.17
C ILE A 98 -3.28 10.24 -3.11
N LEU A 99 -3.22 11.05 -2.05
CA LEU A 99 -2.14 12.00 -1.84
C LEU A 99 -1.38 11.64 -0.57
N PRO A 100 -0.05 11.77 -0.59
CA PRO A 100 0.77 11.63 0.60
C PRO A 100 0.42 12.71 1.61
N LEU A 101 0.62 12.39 2.88
CA LEU A 101 0.53 13.35 3.97
C LEU A 101 1.71 14.33 3.83
N ASN A 102 1.40 15.61 3.66
CA ASN A 102 2.41 16.65 3.57
C ASN A 102 2.70 17.19 4.98
N TYR A 103 3.63 16.54 5.68
CA TYR A 103 4.13 17.00 6.96
C TYR A 103 5.66 17.12 6.91
N THR A 104 6.17 18.09 7.65
CA THR A 104 7.60 18.26 7.88
C THR A 104 8.04 17.40 9.06
N ASP A 105 9.30 16.99 9.11
CA ASP A 105 9.92 16.26 10.23
C ASP A 105 9.72 16.89 11.63
N GLU A 106 9.30 18.16 11.68
CA GLU A 106 8.96 18.89 12.90
C GLU A 106 7.55 18.59 13.46
N ILE A 107 6.68 17.89 12.70
CA ILE A 107 5.31 17.57 13.10
C ILE A 107 5.28 16.18 13.74
N VAL A 108 5.14 16.15 15.06
CA VAL A 108 4.82 14.92 15.79
C VAL A 108 3.31 14.71 15.72
N LEU A 109 2.87 13.72 14.93
CA LEU A 109 1.46 13.33 14.87
C LEU A 109 1.06 12.63 16.16
N ASN A 110 -0.01 13.09 16.80
CA ASN A 110 -0.64 12.37 17.92
C ASN A 110 -1.63 11.30 17.42
N GLU A 111 -2.11 10.43 18.31
CA GLU A 111 -2.98 9.31 17.96
C GLU A 111 -4.26 9.74 17.23
N LEU A 112 -4.86 10.86 17.65
CA LEU A 112 -6.07 11.41 17.04
C LEU A 112 -5.80 11.90 15.60
N GLN A 113 -4.67 12.59 15.40
CA GLN A 113 -4.28 13.07 14.07
C GLN A 113 -3.97 11.90 13.11
N ILE A 114 -3.37 10.83 13.62
CA ILE A 114 -3.14 9.61 12.85
C ILE A 114 -4.48 8.98 12.46
N LEU A 115 -5.41 8.86 13.40
CA LEU A 115 -6.74 8.32 13.14
C LEU A 115 -7.50 9.14 12.07
N GLU A 116 -7.49 10.47 12.19
CA GLU A 116 -8.08 11.38 11.19
C GLU A 116 -7.46 11.20 9.81
N TYR A 117 -6.13 11.06 9.74
CA TYR A 117 -5.43 10.79 8.48
C TYR A 117 -5.88 9.48 7.84
N LEU A 118 -5.95 8.39 8.61
CA LEU A 118 -6.37 7.08 8.10
C LEU A 118 -7.84 7.09 7.65
N TYR A 119 -8.72 7.81 8.35
CA TYR A 119 -10.09 8.04 7.90
C TYR A 119 -10.17 8.80 6.58
N ASN A 120 -9.34 9.83 6.41
CA ASN A 120 -9.28 10.62 5.18
C ASN A 120 -8.77 9.78 4.00
N LEU A 121 -7.74 8.95 4.21
CA LEU A 121 -7.24 8.02 3.20
C LEU A 121 -8.31 7.00 2.78
N ASN A 122 -9.06 6.44 3.74
CA ASN A 122 -10.17 5.53 3.44
C ASN A 122 -11.39 6.25 2.84
N GLN A 123 -11.33 7.57 2.64
CA GLN A 123 -12.44 8.41 2.22
C GLN A 123 -13.69 8.09 3.06
N ALA A 124 -13.61 8.32 4.37
CA ALA A 124 -14.55 7.89 5.43
C ALA A 124 -16.01 7.60 5.02
N GLU A 125 -16.65 8.45 4.21
CA GLU A 125 -18.02 8.27 3.71
C GLU A 125 -18.18 7.17 2.64
N LEU A 126 -17.20 7.06 1.74
CA LEU A 126 -17.16 6.11 0.63
C LEU A 126 -16.58 4.76 1.03
N ASN A 127 -15.83 4.71 2.14
CA ASN A 127 -15.19 3.49 2.63
C ASN A 127 -14.36 2.78 1.53
N ARG A 128 -13.55 3.56 0.82
CA ARG A 128 -12.88 3.17 -0.43
C ARG A 128 -12.12 1.85 -0.31
N PHE A 129 -11.39 1.66 0.78
CA PHE A 129 -10.57 0.47 1.02
C PHE A 129 -11.23 -0.56 1.94
N ASN A 130 -12.53 -0.40 2.23
CA ASN A 130 -13.30 -1.27 3.12
C ASN A 130 -12.77 -1.36 4.56
N LEU A 131 -12.13 -0.29 5.06
CA LEU A 131 -11.51 -0.27 6.40
C LEU A 131 -12.39 0.32 7.51
N LYS A 132 -13.64 0.71 7.22
CA LYS A 132 -14.51 1.39 8.19
C LYS A 132 -14.61 0.68 9.55
N ASN A 133 -14.79 -0.64 9.56
CA ASN A 133 -14.90 -1.37 10.83
C ASN A 133 -13.58 -1.39 11.60
N ALA A 134 -12.44 -1.55 10.92
CA ALA A 134 -11.13 -1.54 11.55
C ALA A 134 -10.77 -0.13 12.08
N LEU A 135 -11.14 0.93 11.37
CA LEU A 135 -10.97 2.31 11.81
C LEU A 135 -11.88 2.65 13.00
N GLN A 136 -13.08 2.08 13.05
CA GLN A 136 -13.96 2.24 14.20
C GLN A 136 -13.40 1.51 15.43
N GLU A 137 -12.88 0.29 15.26
CA GLU A 137 -12.19 -0.44 16.34
C GLU A 137 -10.98 0.36 16.85
N LEU A 138 -10.20 0.93 15.95
CA LEU A 138 -9.06 1.80 16.30
C LEU A 138 -9.50 3.05 17.10
N ASP A 139 -10.61 3.68 16.72
CA ASP A 139 -11.20 4.84 17.43
C ASP A 139 -11.67 4.45 18.85
N GLU A 140 -12.33 3.31 19.00
CA GLU A 140 -12.75 2.77 20.30
C GLU A 140 -11.55 2.45 21.23
N LYS A 141 -10.38 2.25 20.64
CA LYS A 141 -9.11 1.88 21.30
C LYS A 141 -8.15 3.05 21.45
N LEU A 142 -8.60 4.28 21.20
CA LEU A 142 -7.77 5.47 21.32
C LEU A 142 -7.16 5.58 22.73
N TYR A 143 -5.84 5.77 22.79
CA TYR A 143 -5.04 5.82 24.02
C TYR A 143 -4.93 4.50 24.81
N GLU A 144 -5.41 3.38 24.28
CA GLU A 144 -5.14 2.06 24.85
C GLU A 144 -3.79 1.51 24.38
N ASP A 145 -3.18 0.62 25.17
CA ASP A 145 -1.88 0.01 24.85
C ASP A 145 -1.88 -0.78 23.53
N GLU A 146 -3.06 -1.23 23.09
CA GLU A 146 -3.27 -1.99 21.84
C GLU A 146 -3.30 -1.08 20.59
N PHE A 147 -3.41 0.25 20.77
CA PHE A 147 -3.56 1.21 19.67
C PHE A 147 -2.42 1.14 18.63
N PRO A 148 -1.13 1.08 19.03
CA PRO A 148 -0.04 0.99 18.05
C PRO A 148 -0.07 -0.26 17.19
N ASP A 149 -0.45 -1.41 17.76
CA ASP A 149 -0.53 -2.66 17.00
C ASP A 149 -1.68 -2.62 15.97
N LEU A 150 -2.82 -2.04 16.35
CA LEU A 150 -3.96 -1.85 15.43
C LEU A 150 -3.62 -0.91 14.27
N ILE A 151 -2.77 0.11 14.50
CA ILE A 151 -2.28 0.99 13.43
C ILE A 151 -1.45 0.21 12.42
N MET A 152 -0.52 -0.64 12.88
CA MET A 152 0.31 -1.47 12.00
C MET A 152 -0.55 -2.34 11.09
N ASP A 153 -1.56 -3.00 11.66
CA ASP A 153 -2.51 -3.83 10.92
C ASP A 153 -3.29 -3.02 9.87
N ILE A 154 -3.68 -1.78 10.19
CA ILE A 154 -4.40 -0.90 9.28
C ILE A 154 -3.49 -0.41 8.16
N VAL A 155 -2.24 -0.05 8.47
CA VAL A 155 -1.23 0.36 7.49
C VAL A 155 -0.95 -0.76 6.49
N GLU A 156 -0.76 -1.99 6.98
CA GLU A 156 -0.59 -3.16 6.10
C GLU A 156 -1.78 -3.33 5.14
N LYS A 157 -3.01 -3.28 5.69
CA LYS A 157 -4.23 -3.41 4.88
C LYS A 157 -4.35 -2.28 3.85
N LEU A 158 -3.97 -1.05 4.19
CA LEU A 158 -3.96 0.09 3.27
C LEU A 158 -2.97 -0.13 2.13
N ILE A 159 -1.72 -0.51 2.44
CA ILE A 159 -0.69 -0.81 1.43
C ILE A 159 -1.21 -1.85 0.44
N LEU A 160 -1.76 -2.95 0.94
CA LEU A 160 -2.31 -4.02 0.10
C LEU A 160 -3.51 -3.58 -0.73
N ALA A 161 -4.44 -2.81 -0.15
CA ALA A 161 -5.63 -2.33 -0.83
C ALA A 161 -5.30 -1.33 -1.95
N ILE A 162 -4.39 -0.40 -1.69
CA ILE A 162 -3.90 0.57 -2.68
C ILE A 162 -3.25 -0.17 -3.86
N THR A 163 -2.37 -1.13 -3.59
CA THR A 163 -1.74 -1.93 -4.66
C THR A 163 -2.77 -2.71 -5.46
N SER A 164 -3.78 -3.31 -4.80
CA SER A 164 -4.83 -4.06 -5.49
C SER A 164 -5.67 -3.16 -6.40
N GLU A 165 -6.09 -1.98 -5.92
CA GLU A 165 -6.87 -1.03 -6.74
C GLU A 165 -6.07 -0.61 -7.98
N ARG A 166 -4.76 -0.43 -7.83
CA ARG A 166 -3.86 -0.03 -8.93
C ARG A 166 -3.67 -1.11 -9.97
N ILE A 167 -3.58 -2.38 -9.56
CA ILE A 167 -3.55 -3.51 -10.50
C ILE A 167 -4.84 -3.58 -11.31
N VAL A 168 -6.00 -3.24 -10.71
CA VAL A 168 -7.30 -3.26 -11.39
C VAL A 168 -7.47 -2.06 -12.34
N LYS A 169 -7.00 -0.86 -11.98
CA LYS A 169 -7.09 0.33 -12.86
C LYS A 169 -6.31 0.20 -14.16
N VAL A 170 -5.38 -0.75 -14.25
CA VAL A 170 -4.74 -1.13 -15.50
C VAL A 170 -5.75 -1.70 -16.52
N GLU A 171 -6.91 -2.20 -16.07
CA GLU A 171 -8.02 -2.62 -16.95
C GLU A 171 -8.72 -1.42 -17.64
N ASP A 172 -8.74 -0.24 -17.01
CA ASP A 172 -9.39 0.98 -17.54
C ASP A 172 -8.53 1.72 -18.58
N LEU A 173 -7.29 1.28 -18.78
CA LEU A 173 -6.35 1.82 -19.78
C LEU A 173 -6.58 1.25 -21.20
N MET A 174 -7.63 0.44 -21.38
CA MET A 174 -8.10 -0.10 -22.67
C MET A 174 -9.32 0.65 -23.21
#